data_AF-A0A2A9CEW2-F1
#
_entry.id   AF-A0A2A9CEW2-F1
#
_cell.length_a   1.000
_cell.length_b   1.000
_cell.length_c   1.000
_cell.angle_alpha   90.00
_cell.angle_beta   90.00
_cell.angle_gamma   90.00
#
_symmetry.space_group_name_H-M   'P 1'
#
loop_
_entity.id
_entity.type
_entity.pdbx_description
1 polymer ?
#
loop_
_entity_poly.entity_id
_entity_poly.type
_entity_poly.pdbx_seq_one_letter_code
_entity_poly.pdbx_strand_id
1 'polypeptide(L)' 'MGNRYFQLAREAVERAEQMATSGHPDTQNQINVALNNLSAAFHQSTSAEKEQLTSYQEVIQELSHEVSNKPF' A
#
# COMPACT_ATOMS: atom_id res chain seq x y z
N MET A 1 0.03 22.52 -2.32
CA MET A 1 0.64 21.46 -3.13
C MET A 1 0.61 20.20 -2.29
N GLY A 2 -0.31 19.27 -2.60
CA GLY A 2 -0.44 18.02 -1.86
C GLY A 2 0.80 17.15 -2.04
N ASN A 3 1.20 16.45 -0.99
CA ASN A 3 2.40 15.63 -0.99
C ASN A 3 2.28 14.54 -2.08
N ARG A 4 3.07 14.67 -3.15
CA ARG A 4 3.03 13.75 -4.30
C ARG A 4 3.27 12.31 -3.87
N TYR A 5 4.10 12.09 -2.86
CA TYR A 5 4.39 10.76 -2.35
C TYR A 5 3.20 10.17 -1.61
N PHE A 6 2.46 10.98 -0.87
CA PHE A 6 1.24 10.56 -0.21
C PHE A 6 0.19 10.07 -1.22
N GLN A 7 0.02 10.82 -2.33
CA GLN A 7 -0.91 10.42 -3.40
C GLN A 7 -0.47 9.11 -4.07
N LEU A 8 0.83 8.96 -4.37
CA LEU A 8 1.38 7.74 -4.96
C LEU A 8 1.27 6.52 -4.03
N ALA A 9 1.43 6.73 -2.73
CA ALA A 9 1.26 5.67 -1.73
C ALA A 9 -0.21 5.22 -1.66
N ARG A 10 -1.13 6.18 -1.58
CA ARG A 10 -2.57 5.89 -1.57
C ARG A 10 -3.03 5.16 -2.84
N GLU A 11 -2.66 5.65 -4.02
CA GLU A 11 -3.03 5.01 -5.29
C GLU A 11 -2.46 3.58 -5.39
N ALA A 12 -1.25 3.35 -4.88
CA ALA A 12 -0.66 2.03 -4.90
C ALA A 12 -1.39 1.05 -3.97
N VAL A 13 -1.84 1.51 -2.80
CA VAL A 13 -2.67 0.74 -1.86
C VAL A 13 -4.02 0.40 -2.47
N GLU A 14 -4.74 1.39 -2.99
CA GLU A 14 -6.04 1.18 -3.63
C GLU A 14 -5.94 0.19 -4.82
N ARG A 15 -4.86 0.27 -5.61
CA ARG A 15 -4.60 -0.71 -6.67
C ARG A 15 -4.34 -2.11 -6.14
N ALA A 16 -3.56 -2.24 -5.07
CA ALA A 16 -3.27 -3.55 -4.48
C ALA A 16 -4.55 -4.22 -3.98
N GLU A 17 -5.45 -3.47 -3.31
CA GLU A 17 -6.75 -3.97 -2.84
C GLU A 17 -7.64 -4.45 -3.99
N GLN A 18 -7.71 -3.67 -5.09
CA GLN A 18 -8.47 -4.05 -6.28
C GLN A 18 -7.92 -5.32 -6.92
N MET A 19 -6.59 -5.45 -7.00
CA MET A 19 -5.93 -6.64 -7.53
C MET A 19 -6.13 -7.86 -6.64
N ALA A 20 -6.05 -7.69 -5.31
CA ALA A 20 -6.31 -8.75 -4.35
C ALA A 20 -7.77 -9.25 -4.40
N THR A 21 -8.72 -8.33 -4.57
CA THR A 21 -10.15 -8.63 -4.74
C THR A 21 -10.42 -9.41 -6.02
N SER A 22 -9.73 -9.06 -7.11
CA SER A 22 -9.85 -9.75 -8.40
C SER A 22 -9.01 -11.04 -8.50
N GLY A 23 -8.18 -11.33 -7.49
CA GLY A 23 -7.28 -12.49 -7.50
C GLY A 23 -6.17 -12.40 -8.54
N HIS A 24 -5.74 -11.20 -8.90
CA HIS A 24 -4.74 -11.01 -9.95
C HIS A 24 -3.39 -11.63 -9.54
N PRO A 25 -2.68 -12.37 -10.41
CA PRO A 25 -1.41 -13.01 -10.06
C PRO A 25 -0.33 -12.00 -9.63
N ASP A 26 -0.33 -10.80 -10.20
CA ASP A 26 0.59 -9.71 -9.83
C ASP A 26 0.23 -8.96 -8.54
N THR A 27 -0.76 -9.39 -7.78
CA THR A 27 -1.15 -8.71 -6.53
C THR A 27 0.04 -8.56 -5.58
N GLN A 28 0.88 -9.59 -5.45
CA GLN A 28 2.08 -9.53 -4.59
C GLN A 28 3.10 -8.48 -5.07
N ASN A 29 3.27 -8.34 -6.39
CA ASN A 29 4.13 -7.30 -6.95
C ASN A 29 3.58 -5.91 -6.65
N GLN A 30 2.27 -5.73 -6.76
CA GLN A 30 1.62 -4.44 -6.48
C GLN A 30 1.69 -4.08 -4.99
N ILE A 31 1.57 -5.07 -4.10
CA ILE A 31 1.79 -4.90 -2.66
C ILE A 31 3.21 -4.40 -2.36
N ASN A 32 4.23 -4.97 -3.01
CA ASN A 32 5.61 -4.51 -2.85
C ASN A 32 5.80 -3.06 -3.33
N VAL A 33 5.14 -2.67 -4.43
CA VAL A 33 5.14 -1.28 -4.91
C VAL A 33 4.48 -0.35 -3.88
N ALA A 34 3.34 -0.76 -3.31
CA ALA A 34 2.66 0.01 -2.28
C ALA A 34 3.52 0.21 -1.03
N LEU A 35 4.21 -0.84 -0.56
CA LEU A 35 5.14 -0.76 0.58
C LEU A 35 6.29 0.22 0.32
N ASN A 36 6.90 0.16 -0.87
CA ASN A 36 7.97 1.08 -1.25
C ASN A 36 7.49 2.54 -1.31
N ASN A 37 6.32 2.77 -1.90
CA ASN A 37 5.73 4.11 -1.97
C ASN A 37 5.34 4.64 -0.59
N LEU A 38 4.78 3.79 0.29
CA LEU A 38 4.45 4.14 1.67
C LEU A 38 5.70 4.51 2.47
N SER A 39 6.79 3.75 2.31
CA SER A 39 8.07 4.07 2.94
C SER A 39 8.59 5.44 2.46
N ALA A 40 8.63 5.66 1.14
CA ALA A 40 9.05 6.93 0.56
C ALA A 40 8.18 8.11 1.02
N ALA A 41 6.85 7.91 1.07
CA ALA A 41 5.91 8.90 1.56
C ALA A 41 6.14 9.23 3.03
N PHE A 42 6.35 8.21 3.87
CA PHE A 42 6.57 8.40 5.30
C PHE A 42 7.79 9.27 5.58
N HIS A 43 8.87 9.10 4.81
CA HIS A 43 10.07 9.94 4.94
C HIS A 43 9.85 11.40 4.54
N GLN A 44 8.94 11.66 3.60
CA GLN A 44 8.68 13.00 3.06
C GLN A 44 7.40 13.64 3.61
N SER A 45 6.74 12.99 4.56
CA SER A 45 5.46 13.41 5.12
C SER A 45 5.59 14.11 6.46
N THR A 46 4.63 15.00 6.70
CA THR A 46 4.44 15.66 8.01
C THR A 46 3.88 14.68 9.05
N SER A 47 3.91 15.02 10.33
CA SER A 47 3.37 14.16 11.39
C SER A 47 1.89 13.79 11.18
N ALA A 48 1.07 14.71 10.65
CA ALA A 48 -0.33 14.44 10.36
C ALA A 48 -0.51 13.47 9.18
N GLU A 49 0.29 13.59 8.12
CA GLU A 49 0.26 12.66 6.99
C GLU A 49 0.78 11.28 7.37
N LYS A 50 1.74 11.21 8.30
CA LYS A 50 2.27 9.95 8.83
C LYS A 50 1.21 9.10 9.51
N GLU A 51 0.29 9.70 10.27
CA GLU A 51 -0.82 8.95 10.87
C GLU A 51 -1.67 8.25 9.80
N GLN A 52 -1.99 8.96 8.71
CA GLN A 52 -2.72 8.37 7.59
C GLN A 52 -1.89 7.29 6.87
N LEU A 53 -0.59 7.52 6.65
CA LEU A 53 0.30 6.53 6.05
C LEU A 53 0.46 5.26 6.90
N THR A 54 0.42 5.38 8.23
CA THR A 54 0.42 4.22 9.13
C THR A 54 -0.80 3.35 8.90
N SER A 55 -2.00 3.95 8.80
CA SER A 55 -3.22 3.17 8.50
C SER A 55 -3.13 2.44 7.14
N TYR A 56 -2.53 3.07 6.13
CA TYR A 56 -2.30 2.41 4.85
C TYR A 56 -1.25 1.29 4.92
N GLN A 57 -0.24 1.42 5.77
CA GLN A 57 0.72 0.35 6.04
C GLN A 57 0.05 -0.87 6.66
N GLU A 58 -0.82 -0.67 7.65
CA GLU A 58 -1.56 -1.76 8.29
C GLU A 58 -2.42 -2.53 7.28
N VAL A 59 -3.19 -1.81 6.46
CA VAL A 59 -4.01 -2.39 5.38
C VAL A 59 -3.18 -3.23 4.43
N ILE A 60 -2.04 -2.71 3.96
CA ILE A 60 -1.18 -3.44 3.03
C ILE A 60 -0.49 -4.65 3.66
N GLN A 61 -0.15 -4.58 4.94
CA GLN A 61 0.40 -5.73 5.66
C GLN A 61 -0.64 -6.84 5.81
N GLU A 62 -1.88 -6.50 6.14
CA GLU A 62 -2.99 -7.44 6.19
C GLU A 62 -3.21 -8.08 4.81
N LEU A 63 -3.29 -7.26 3.77
CA LEU A 63 -3.44 -7.73 2.38
C LEU A 63 -2.29 -8.66 1.95
N SER A 64 -1.06 -8.33 2.31
CA SER A 64 0.12 -9.18 2.04
C SER A 64 0.03 -10.51 2.76
N HIS A 65 -0.47 -10.52 4.00
CA HIS A 65 -0.62 -11.74 4.76
C HIS A 65 -1.73 -12.62 4.17
N GLU A 66 -2.86 -12.04 3.77
CA GLU A 66 -3.95 -12.75 3.10
C GLU A 66 -3.52 -13.35 1.75
N VAL A 67 -2.82 -12.58 0.92
CA VAL A 67 -2.34 -13.05 -0.38
C VAL A 67 -1.29 -14.15 -0.21
N SER A 68 -0.41 -14.03 0.77
CA SER A 68 0.59 -15.07 1.08
C SER A 68 -0.02 -16.34 1.67
N ASN A 69 -1.18 -16.26 2.34
CA ASN A 69 -1.82 -17.38 3.03
C ASN A 69 -2.92 -18.06 2.20
N LYS A 70 -3.23 -17.57 0.99
CA LYS A 70 -4.13 -18.28 0.06
C LYS A 70 -3.40 -19.51 -0.52
N PRO A 71 -3.85 -20.74 -0.25
CA PRO A 71 -3.33 -21.91 -0.94
C PRO A 71 -3.73 -21.81 -2.42
N PHE A 72 -2.74 -21.98 -3.30
CA PHE A 72 -2.96 -22.15 -4.74
C PHE A 72 -3.76 -23.42 -5.03
#